data_AF-A0A542UQJ5-F1
#
_entry.id   AF-A0A542UQJ5-F1
#
_cell.length_a   1.000
_cell.length_b   1.000
_cell.length_c   1.000
_cell.angle_alpha   90.00
_cell.angle_beta   90.00
_cell.angle_gamma   90.00
#
_symmetry.space_group_name_H-M   'P 1'
#
loop_
_entity.id
_entity.type
_entity.pdbx_description
1 polymer ?
#
loop_
_entity_poly.entity_id
_entity_poly.type
_entity_poly.pdbx_seq_one_letter_code
_entity_poly.pdbx_strand_id
1 'polypeptide(L)'
;MAESTTENLFREFYGASTFVEKRDIPKKFGFRSKRADSEVDGYPDFFKDMGEWLIVVEAKSGVPGLKSDHAAAEADVRGYMTNNAVPHSDIIGIAVSGQTQGSLRVTHFLRKGDSEEIEELDEPRSLVSLTTLTKHYEAAAHGDPFSDAQLRRFLVRLNERFHKDSRVRDTERSLFFSALMIALDDAQFRAVYKSQVIPEDTRLVEARYLNDQIVEAVKRQLDKRANSESKLIDWRDRFAFVKTVDIPLDEYKQIIDDIDQRVHQPSKSAVKRDILGRAYKIFLSRAGKMDNKNIILTPDHIKTFMVNLARLERDDVVLDTCMGSGGFLMDAMEQLVDKAHGDEQRIEHIHENQLIGFELDAILFALACSNMFLHGDGRSNLLYRDSLVTHGKSFAVAKSDEKLRDYVKSLRPTKCVINPPYENDSPINFTMSAIEYLEEGGRLIIIMPNNTLTKTSNQKAALAILGRARLDFVIDMPQQLFFEQKRGVKTSVFGFTKTANGHERDALVTFMDMEDDGHEVQVAHGRRDTGRWGAIAARALSVIRDGLEDAEARSWRSPIFADDGGLVARGVKRNPWPPAESHDLDAAISNWQEARAEREAAQERLMQILSEAGIGGFDA
;
A
#
# COMPACT_ATOMS: atom_id res chain seq x y z
N MET A 1 -54.78 5.29 7.57
CA MET A 1 -54.68 3.84 7.35
C MET A 1 -53.43 3.44 6.56
N ALA A 2 -53.00 4.19 5.52
CA ALA A 2 -51.78 3.83 4.77
C ALA A 2 -50.45 4.23 5.47
N GLU A 3 -50.41 5.35 6.21
CA GLU A 3 -49.22 5.76 6.99
C GLU A 3 -48.90 4.76 8.12
N SER A 4 -49.93 4.22 8.79
CA SER A 4 -49.72 3.19 9.82
C SER A 4 -49.06 1.91 9.29
N THR A 5 -49.18 1.62 7.99
CA THR A 5 -48.49 0.46 7.38
C THR A 5 -46.98 0.68 7.31
N THR A 6 -46.53 1.86 6.87
CA THR A 6 -45.10 2.20 6.79
C THR A 6 -44.48 2.27 8.18
N GLU A 7 -45.18 2.88 9.14
CA GLU A 7 -44.79 2.90 10.55
C GLU A 7 -44.66 1.48 11.12
N ASN A 8 -45.57 0.56 10.78
CA ASN A 8 -45.50 -0.83 11.23
C ASN A 8 -44.29 -1.56 10.64
N LEU A 9 -43.98 -1.37 9.36
CA LEU A 9 -42.77 -1.95 8.74
C LEU A 9 -41.48 -1.47 9.43
N PHE A 10 -41.43 -0.18 9.81
CA PHE A 10 -40.32 0.38 10.57
C PHE A 10 -40.20 -0.26 11.97
N ARG A 11 -41.33 -0.42 12.67
CA ARG A 11 -41.39 -1.08 14.00
C ARG A 11 -40.99 -2.55 13.93
N GLU A 12 -41.42 -3.27 12.90
CA GLU A 12 -41.06 -4.67 12.70
C GLU A 12 -39.55 -4.83 12.51
N PHE A 13 -38.90 -3.89 11.82
CA PHE A 13 -37.46 -3.93 11.58
C PHE A 13 -36.64 -3.59 12.85
N TYR A 14 -36.95 -2.49 13.54
CA TYR A 14 -36.15 -2.04 14.69
C TYR A 14 -36.61 -2.59 16.04
N GLY A 15 -37.83 -3.12 16.13
CA GLY A 15 -38.50 -3.48 17.38
C GLY A 15 -39.35 -2.34 17.93
N ALA A 16 -40.53 -2.68 18.45
CA ALA A 16 -41.57 -1.73 18.86
C ALA A 16 -41.17 -0.78 20.00
N SER A 17 -40.15 -1.12 20.80
CA SER A 17 -39.66 -0.33 21.94
C SER A 17 -38.33 0.38 21.68
N THR A 18 -37.78 0.28 20.47
CA THR A 18 -36.42 0.77 20.17
C THR A 18 -36.39 2.28 19.95
N PHE A 19 -37.46 2.83 19.37
CA PHE A 19 -37.66 4.26 19.15
C PHE A 19 -38.84 4.77 19.98
N VAL A 20 -38.73 6.01 20.42
CA VAL A 20 -39.80 6.76 21.09
C VAL A 20 -40.72 7.32 20.01
N GLU A 21 -42.03 7.17 20.19
CA GLU A 21 -43.03 7.70 19.27
C GLU A 21 -43.32 9.17 19.54
N LYS A 22 -43.78 9.87 18.50
CA LYS A 22 -44.29 11.25 18.53
C LYS A 22 -44.88 11.76 19.85
N ARG A 23 -45.75 10.99 20.50
CA ARG A 23 -46.48 11.39 21.72
C ARG A 23 -45.62 11.35 22.98
N ASP A 24 -44.58 10.54 22.96
CA ASP A 24 -43.72 10.25 24.11
C ASP A 24 -42.34 10.92 24.00
N ILE A 25 -42.10 11.66 22.91
CA ILE A 25 -40.84 12.40 22.71
C ILE A 25 -40.70 13.48 23.81
N PRO A 26 -39.60 13.46 24.59
CA PRO A 26 -39.39 14.44 25.65
C PRO A 26 -39.39 15.88 25.12
N LYS A 27 -40.16 16.77 25.76
CA LYS A 27 -40.26 18.19 25.39
C LYS A 27 -38.92 18.94 25.39
N LYS A 28 -37.91 18.44 26.12
CA LYS A 28 -36.55 19.02 26.16
C LYS A 28 -35.89 19.14 24.78
N PHE A 29 -36.30 18.32 23.80
CA PHE A 29 -35.78 18.40 22.43
C PHE A 29 -36.46 19.48 21.58
N GLY A 30 -37.61 20.02 22.01
CA GLY A 30 -38.20 21.24 21.48
C GLY A 30 -38.49 21.29 19.97
N PHE A 31 -38.90 20.18 19.36
CA PHE A 31 -39.26 20.14 17.94
C PHE A 31 -40.45 21.06 17.62
N ARG A 32 -40.34 21.84 16.53
CA ARG A 32 -41.35 22.84 16.15
C ARG A 32 -42.27 22.36 15.03
N SER A 33 -43.47 22.94 14.96
CA SER A 33 -44.42 22.64 13.89
C SER A 33 -43.97 23.18 12.54
N LYS A 34 -44.33 22.41 11.50
CA LYS A 34 -44.09 22.69 10.08
C LYS A 34 -44.93 23.87 9.55
N ARG A 35 -45.91 24.36 10.33
CA ARG A 35 -46.75 25.51 9.98
C ARG A 35 -46.20 26.75 10.67
N ALA A 36 -45.83 27.76 9.88
CA ALA A 36 -45.24 29.02 10.37
C ALA A 36 -46.11 29.72 11.45
N ASP A 37 -47.43 29.51 11.44
CA ASP A 37 -48.39 30.14 12.35
C ASP A 37 -48.97 29.18 13.41
N SER A 38 -48.36 28.02 13.64
CA SER A 38 -48.86 27.02 14.58
C SER A 38 -48.22 27.16 15.96
N GLU A 39 -49.03 27.46 16.97
CA GLU A 39 -48.62 27.45 18.39
C GLU A 39 -48.48 26.03 18.99
N VAL A 40 -48.79 24.99 18.21
CA VAL A 40 -48.68 23.58 18.62
C VAL A 40 -47.30 23.03 18.23
N ASP A 41 -46.64 22.33 19.14
CA ASP A 41 -45.37 21.63 18.88
C ASP A 41 -45.53 20.56 17.79
N GLY A 42 -44.54 20.47 16.90
CA GLY A 42 -44.52 19.48 15.83
C GLY A 42 -43.45 18.44 16.11
N TYR A 43 -43.81 17.17 16.08
CA TYR A 43 -42.90 16.07 16.40
C TYR A 43 -42.72 15.13 15.20
N PRO A 44 -41.51 14.55 15.03
CA PRO A 44 -41.30 13.44 14.11
C PRO A 44 -42.09 12.20 14.54
N ASP A 45 -42.30 11.27 13.62
CA ASP A 45 -43.04 10.04 13.91
C ASP A 45 -42.28 9.14 14.90
N PHE A 46 -40.96 9.01 14.71
CA PHE A 46 -40.09 8.29 15.65
C PHE A 46 -38.82 9.08 16.00
N PHE A 47 -38.32 8.83 17.20
CA PHE A 47 -37.14 9.50 17.75
C PHE A 47 -36.30 8.56 18.61
N LYS A 48 -34.97 8.72 18.58
CA LYS A 48 -34.07 8.01 19.49
C LYS A 48 -32.90 8.90 19.93
N ASP A 49 -32.67 8.94 21.23
CA ASP A 49 -31.49 9.55 21.86
C ASP A 49 -30.38 8.48 21.92
N MET A 50 -29.24 8.73 21.25
CA MET A 50 -28.07 7.85 21.25
C MET A 50 -27.00 8.30 22.25
N GLY A 51 -27.28 9.29 23.09
CA GLY A 51 -26.34 9.90 24.02
C GLY A 51 -25.63 11.10 23.41
N GLU A 52 -24.63 10.87 22.55
CA GLU A 52 -23.83 11.94 21.94
C GLU A 52 -24.48 12.55 20.69
N TRP A 53 -25.40 11.83 20.05
CA TRP A 53 -26.10 12.23 18.83
C TRP A 53 -27.53 11.68 18.82
N LEU A 54 -28.36 12.11 17.87
CA LEU A 54 -29.80 11.84 17.83
C LEU A 54 -30.25 11.20 16.51
N ILE A 55 -31.35 10.45 16.56
CA ILE A 55 -32.03 9.94 15.36
C ILE A 55 -33.45 10.50 15.30
N VAL A 56 -33.82 11.02 14.14
CA VAL A 56 -35.16 11.52 13.83
C VAL A 56 -35.68 10.80 12.60
N VAL A 57 -36.92 10.30 12.65
CA VAL A 57 -37.52 9.52 11.56
C VAL A 57 -38.89 10.06 11.20
N GLU A 58 -39.12 10.21 9.90
CA GLU A 58 -40.45 10.49 9.35
C GLU A 58 -40.86 9.34 8.42
N ALA A 59 -42.09 8.84 8.59
CA ALA A 59 -42.65 7.77 7.79
C ALA A 59 -43.84 8.29 6.95
N LYS A 60 -43.81 8.04 5.63
CA LYS A 60 -44.92 8.37 4.72
C LYS A 60 -45.39 7.15 3.95
N SER A 61 -46.66 7.14 3.53
CA SER A 61 -47.22 5.99 2.83
C SER A 61 -46.51 5.64 1.50
N GLY A 62 -45.91 6.62 0.81
CA GLY A 62 -45.29 6.48 -0.50
C GLY A 62 -46.26 6.59 -1.68
N VAL A 63 -47.56 6.79 -1.43
CA VAL A 63 -48.58 6.95 -2.48
C VAL A 63 -48.43 8.32 -3.15
N PRO A 64 -48.52 8.44 -4.49
CA PRO A 64 -48.39 9.71 -5.20
C PRO A 64 -49.35 10.77 -4.66
N GLY A 65 -48.80 11.86 -4.13
CA GLY A 65 -49.55 12.96 -3.53
C GLY A 65 -48.63 13.92 -2.77
N LEU A 66 -48.98 15.20 -2.75
CA LEU A 66 -48.18 16.32 -2.21
C LEU A 66 -47.69 16.19 -0.75
N LYS A 67 -48.22 15.23 0.02
CA LYS A 67 -47.90 15.05 1.45
C LYS A 67 -47.61 13.59 1.83
N SER A 68 -47.63 12.69 0.85
CA SER A 68 -47.60 11.24 1.08
C SER A 68 -46.49 10.52 0.33
N ASP A 69 -45.78 11.22 -0.56
CA ASP A 69 -44.65 10.66 -1.30
C ASP A 69 -43.35 10.66 -0.48
N HIS A 70 -42.28 10.09 -1.06
CA HIS A 70 -40.98 10.00 -0.39
C HIS A 70 -40.32 11.38 -0.19
N ALA A 71 -40.48 12.29 -1.15
CA ALA A 71 -39.92 13.64 -1.07
C ALA A 71 -40.54 14.43 0.10
N ALA A 72 -41.82 14.20 0.40
CA ALA A 72 -42.46 14.76 1.59
C ALA A 72 -41.84 14.23 2.89
N ALA A 73 -41.47 12.94 2.95
CA ALA A 73 -40.75 12.38 4.10
C ALA A 73 -39.36 13.03 4.28
N GLU A 74 -38.64 13.25 3.17
CA GLU A 74 -37.32 13.90 3.17
C GLU A 74 -37.39 15.37 3.60
N ALA A 75 -38.38 16.12 3.09
CA ALA A 75 -38.60 17.51 3.50
C ALA A 75 -38.95 17.62 4.99
N ASP A 76 -39.79 16.72 5.47
CA ASP A 76 -40.25 16.69 6.86
C ASP A 76 -39.11 16.37 7.83
N VAL A 77 -38.31 15.34 7.53
CA VAL A 77 -37.18 14.96 8.40
C VAL A 77 -36.11 16.05 8.44
N ARG A 78 -35.78 16.67 7.29
CA ARG A 78 -34.86 17.82 7.22
C ARG A 78 -35.37 18.99 8.06
N GLY A 79 -36.68 19.26 8.01
CA GLY A 79 -37.32 20.29 8.84
C GLY A 79 -37.11 20.06 10.33
N TYR A 80 -37.25 18.81 10.82
CA TYR A 80 -37.01 18.47 12.23
C TYR A 80 -35.53 18.52 12.63
N MET A 81 -34.61 18.19 11.71
CA MET A 81 -33.17 18.27 11.95
C MET A 81 -32.72 19.72 12.21
N THR A 82 -33.36 20.70 11.57
CA THR A 82 -33.03 22.12 11.73
C THR A 82 -33.84 22.80 12.85
N ASN A 83 -35.13 22.49 12.99
CA ASN A 83 -36.05 23.25 13.84
C ASN A 83 -36.36 22.54 15.17
N ASN A 84 -35.38 22.56 16.09
CA ASN A 84 -35.47 21.94 17.41
C ASN A 84 -34.67 22.74 18.47
N ALA A 85 -34.68 22.30 19.73
CA ALA A 85 -34.00 22.96 20.85
C ALA A 85 -32.57 22.45 21.13
N VAL A 86 -32.02 21.58 20.28
CA VAL A 86 -30.71 20.93 20.43
C VAL A 86 -29.80 21.18 19.19
N PRO A 87 -29.49 22.44 18.87
CA PRO A 87 -28.74 22.79 17.66
C PRO A 87 -27.30 22.22 17.65
N HIS A 88 -26.72 21.99 18.83
CA HIS A 88 -25.34 21.54 19.02
C HIS A 88 -25.14 20.01 18.90
N SER A 89 -26.21 19.22 18.79
CA SER A 89 -26.11 17.76 18.68
C SER A 89 -26.12 17.31 17.23
N ASP A 90 -25.28 16.33 16.89
CA ASP A 90 -25.38 15.66 15.59
C ASP A 90 -26.72 14.92 15.46
N ILE A 91 -27.32 14.95 14.29
CA ILE A 91 -28.62 14.32 14.02
C ILE A 91 -28.54 13.49 12.74
N ILE A 92 -28.94 12.23 12.83
CA ILE A 92 -29.27 11.40 11.67
C ILE A 92 -30.77 11.49 11.41
N GLY A 93 -31.13 11.95 10.21
CA GLY A 93 -32.50 11.91 9.71
C GLY A 93 -32.74 10.65 8.89
N ILE A 94 -33.86 9.97 9.11
CA ILE A 94 -34.30 8.84 8.29
C ILE A 94 -35.66 9.18 7.68
N ALA A 95 -35.70 9.30 6.35
CA ALA A 95 -36.95 9.40 5.61
C ALA A 95 -37.34 8.01 5.11
N VAL A 96 -38.53 7.53 5.47
CA VAL A 96 -39.01 6.20 5.09
C VAL A 96 -40.34 6.32 4.36
N SER A 97 -40.49 5.65 3.21
CA SER A 97 -41.82 5.50 2.61
C SER A 97 -42.02 4.17 1.88
N GLY A 98 -43.29 3.76 1.75
CA GLY A 98 -43.68 2.53 1.06
C GLY A 98 -44.65 1.68 1.86
N GLN A 99 -45.36 0.78 1.19
CA GLN A 99 -46.42 -0.04 1.79
C GLN A 99 -46.02 -1.52 1.99
N THR A 100 -44.87 -1.95 1.46
CA THR A 100 -44.35 -3.32 1.58
C THR A 100 -42.84 -3.30 1.74
N GLN A 101 -42.26 -4.37 2.29
CA GLN A 101 -40.81 -4.48 2.51
C GLN A 101 -39.99 -4.31 1.22
N GLY A 102 -40.47 -4.85 0.09
CA GLY A 102 -39.81 -4.73 -1.23
C GLY A 102 -40.04 -3.38 -1.94
N SER A 103 -40.98 -2.56 -1.47
CA SER A 103 -41.25 -1.22 -2.00
C SER A 103 -40.79 -0.11 -1.06
N LEU A 104 -40.06 -0.44 0.01
CA LEU A 104 -39.55 0.55 0.95
C LEU A 104 -38.45 1.38 0.28
N ARG A 105 -38.61 2.70 0.37
CA ARG A 105 -37.60 3.68 0.04
C ARG A 105 -37.10 4.29 1.33
N VAL A 106 -35.78 4.38 1.48
CA VAL A 106 -35.15 4.94 2.67
C VAL A 106 -34.04 5.88 2.23
N THR A 107 -34.05 7.10 2.76
CA THR A 107 -32.96 8.06 2.62
C THR A 107 -32.45 8.44 4.00
N HIS A 108 -31.14 8.48 4.17
CA HIS A 108 -30.48 8.89 5.40
C HIS A 108 -29.81 10.26 5.21
N PHE A 109 -29.90 11.09 6.22
CA PHE A 109 -29.31 12.42 6.24
C PHE A 109 -28.44 12.59 7.49
N LEU A 110 -27.38 13.39 7.41
CA LEU A 110 -26.58 13.82 8.55
C LEU A 110 -26.58 15.35 8.65
N ARG A 111 -26.85 15.86 9.84
CA ARG A 111 -26.56 17.24 10.22
C ARG A 111 -25.60 17.22 11.40
N LYS A 112 -24.46 17.90 11.26
CA LYS A 112 -23.52 18.08 12.37
C LYS A 112 -24.03 19.13 13.33
N GLY A 113 -23.69 18.99 14.61
CA GLY A 113 -23.90 20.01 15.63
C GLY A 113 -23.32 21.34 15.17
N ASP A 114 -24.05 22.42 15.42
CA ASP A 114 -23.68 23.78 15.00
C ASP A 114 -23.64 24.05 13.49
N SER A 115 -24.05 23.08 12.66
CA SER A 115 -24.21 23.27 11.22
C SER A 115 -25.68 23.35 10.82
N GLU A 116 -25.97 24.23 9.87
CA GLU A 116 -27.24 24.28 9.13
C GLU A 116 -27.22 23.38 7.88
N GLU A 117 -26.05 22.88 7.48
CA GLU A 117 -25.90 21.99 6.33
C GLU A 117 -26.39 20.57 6.68
N ILE A 118 -27.20 20.01 5.78
CA ILE A 118 -27.71 18.64 5.88
C ILE A 118 -27.22 17.85 4.67
N GLU A 119 -26.27 16.95 4.92
CA GLU A 119 -25.71 16.03 3.94
C GLU A 119 -26.63 14.81 3.77
N GLU A 120 -26.82 14.35 2.53
CA GLU A 120 -27.44 13.06 2.25
C GLU A 120 -26.37 11.98 2.25
N LEU A 121 -26.58 10.89 2.97
CA LEU A 121 -25.66 9.76 2.98
C LEU A 121 -25.93 8.88 1.74
N ASP A 122 -24.90 8.64 0.93
CA ASP A 122 -25.01 7.86 -0.31
C ASP A 122 -25.49 6.42 -0.05
N GLU A 123 -25.07 5.82 1.07
CA GLU A 123 -25.49 4.52 1.59
C GLU A 123 -25.65 4.58 3.13
N PRO A 124 -26.59 3.84 3.73
CA PRO A 124 -27.43 2.81 3.12
C PRO A 124 -28.74 3.36 2.52
N ARG A 125 -29.20 2.76 1.40
CA ARG A 125 -30.53 3.06 0.79
C ARG A 125 -31.70 2.18 1.30
N SER A 126 -31.49 1.49 2.42
CA SER A 126 -32.48 0.61 3.07
C SER A 126 -32.39 0.74 4.59
N LEU A 127 -33.37 0.22 5.34
CA LEU A 127 -33.27 0.17 6.80
C LEU A 127 -32.10 -0.76 7.20
N VAL A 128 -31.25 -0.29 8.11
CA VAL A 128 -30.09 -1.04 8.62
C VAL A 128 -30.09 -1.12 10.13
N SER A 129 -29.40 -2.11 10.70
CA SER A 129 -29.26 -2.22 12.16
C SER A 129 -28.68 -0.93 12.78
N LEU A 130 -29.02 -0.63 14.04
CA LEU A 130 -28.45 0.52 14.74
C LEU A 130 -26.92 0.48 14.80
N THR A 131 -26.32 -0.71 14.96
CA THR A 131 -24.85 -0.87 14.93
C THR A 131 -24.26 -0.50 13.58
N THR A 132 -24.94 -0.84 12.47
CA THR A 132 -24.52 -0.43 11.13
C THR A 132 -24.67 1.08 10.97
N LEU A 133 -25.79 1.65 11.39
CA LEU A 133 -26.06 3.08 11.31
C LEU A 133 -25.04 3.91 12.11
N THR A 134 -24.66 3.46 13.32
CA THR A 134 -23.59 4.09 14.12
C THR A 134 -22.27 4.15 13.37
N LYS A 135 -21.88 3.08 12.64
CA LYS A 135 -20.65 3.09 11.84
C LYS A 135 -20.69 4.09 10.69
N HIS A 136 -21.85 4.23 10.02
CA HIS A 136 -22.02 5.24 8.97
C HIS A 136 -21.97 6.66 9.55
N TYR A 137 -22.62 6.88 10.69
CA TYR A 137 -22.53 8.14 11.43
C TYR A 137 -21.07 8.48 11.78
N GLU A 138 -20.32 7.56 12.41
CA GLU A 138 -18.92 7.80 12.80
C GLU A 138 -18.04 8.15 11.60
N ALA A 139 -18.22 7.45 10.48
CA ALA A 139 -17.48 7.72 9.24
C ALA A 139 -17.81 9.09 8.64
N ALA A 140 -19.07 9.53 8.68
CA ALA A 140 -19.49 10.83 8.13
C ALA A 140 -19.20 12.02 9.08
N ALA A 141 -19.39 11.82 10.39
CA ALA A 141 -19.17 12.84 11.41
C ALA A 141 -17.67 13.11 11.63
N HIS A 142 -16.86 12.06 11.76
CA HIS A 142 -15.46 12.14 12.17
C HIS A 142 -14.46 11.79 11.04
N GLY A 143 -14.97 11.53 9.84
CA GLY A 143 -14.20 11.02 8.71
C GLY A 143 -13.98 9.51 8.84
N ASP A 144 -13.78 8.83 7.71
CA ASP A 144 -13.54 7.39 7.71
C ASP A 144 -12.36 7.05 8.65
N PRO A 145 -12.56 6.21 9.69
CA PRO A 145 -11.47 5.70 10.53
C PRO A 145 -10.33 5.05 9.74
N PHE A 146 -10.60 4.71 8.47
CA PHE A 146 -9.67 4.11 7.52
C PHE A 146 -9.18 5.07 6.42
N SER A 147 -9.48 6.37 6.53
CA SER A 147 -8.90 7.39 5.67
C SER A 147 -7.38 7.39 5.77
N ASP A 148 -6.69 7.67 4.66
CA ASP A 148 -5.23 7.59 4.58
C ASP A 148 -4.53 8.48 5.61
N ALA A 149 -5.09 9.66 5.88
CA ALA A 149 -4.57 10.56 6.91
C ALA A 149 -4.68 9.98 8.32
N GLN A 150 -5.76 9.27 8.64
CA GLN A 150 -5.95 8.65 9.95
C GLN A 150 -5.08 7.40 10.12
N LEU A 151 -5.04 6.52 9.12
CA LEU A 151 -4.15 5.36 9.09
C LEU A 151 -2.70 5.82 9.26
N ARG A 152 -2.27 6.84 8.50
CA ARG A 152 -0.93 7.40 8.61
C ARG A 152 -0.64 7.92 10.03
N ARG A 153 -1.55 8.72 10.61
CA ARG A 153 -1.39 9.21 12.00
C ARG A 153 -1.29 8.07 13.02
N PHE A 154 -2.10 7.04 12.88
CA PHE A 154 -2.04 5.85 13.74
C PHE A 154 -0.68 5.15 13.64
N LEU A 155 -0.21 4.86 12.42
CA LEU A 155 1.06 4.17 12.19
C LEU A 155 2.26 5.01 12.64
N VAL A 156 2.19 6.34 12.53
CA VAL A 156 3.20 7.25 13.09
C VAL A 156 3.34 7.04 14.59
N ARG A 157 2.23 7.11 15.33
CA ARG A 157 2.19 6.92 16.79
C ARG A 157 2.59 5.51 17.20
N LEU A 158 2.17 4.50 16.44
CA LEU A 158 2.55 3.12 16.68
C LEU A 158 4.07 2.93 16.57
N ASN A 159 4.69 3.52 15.56
CA ASN A 159 6.13 3.48 15.39
C ASN A 159 6.88 4.23 16.51
N GLU A 160 6.33 5.33 17.02
CA GLU A 160 6.86 6.03 18.22
C GLU A 160 6.80 5.13 19.46
N ARG A 161 5.68 4.41 19.68
CA ARG A 161 5.55 3.43 20.77
C ARG A 161 6.57 2.29 20.67
N PHE A 162 6.89 1.83 19.47
CA PHE A 162 7.97 0.84 19.26
C PHE A 162 9.36 1.42 19.55
N HIS A 163 9.58 2.70 19.29
CA HIS A 163 10.86 3.36 19.51
C HIS A 163 11.09 3.76 20.97
N LYS A 164 10.03 4.05 21.73
CA LYS A 164 10.09 4.49 23.13
C LYS A 164 11.15 3.72 23.90
N ASP A 165 12.04 4.42 24.60
CA ASP A 165 13.17 3.85 25.37
C ASP A 165 14.09 2.90 24.58
N SER A 166 14.16 3.04 23.24
CA SER A 166 14.89 2.14 22.33
C SER A 166 14.48 0.67 22.41
N ARG A 167 13.21 0.39 22.78
CA ARG A 167 12.68 -0.98 22.95
C ARG A 167 12.75 -1.84 21.69
N VAL A 168 12.57 -1.24 20.51
CA VAL A 168 12.71 -1.91 19.21
C VAL A 168 13.64 -1.09 18.32
N ARG A 169 14.68 -1.76 17.79
CA ARG A 169 15.64 -1.15 16.86
C ARG A 169 14.95 -0.72 15.58
N ASP A 170 15.38 0.42 15.02
CA ASP A 170 14.88 0.96 13.74
C ASP A 170 14.84 -0.08 12.63
N THR A 171 15.90 -0.91 12.57
CA THR A 171 16.09 -2.00 11.61
C THR A 171 15.02 -3.08 11.71
N GLU A 172 14.38 -3.22 12.88
CA GLU A 172 13.50 -4.32 13.25
C GLU A 172 12.04 -3.92 13.35
N ARG A 173 11.69 -2.63 13.42
CA ARG A 173 10.31 -2.17 13.61
C ARG A 173 9.34 -2.70 12.56
N SER A 174 9.76 -2.74 11.29
CA SER A 174 8.94 -3.30 10.20
C SER A 174 8.72 -4.81 10.37
N LEU A 175 9.77 -5.53 10.79
CA LEU A 175 9.71 -6.97 11.02
C LEU A 175 8.88 -7.27 12.29
N PHE A 176 8.94 -6.40 13.30
CA PHE A 176 8.14 -6.51 14.51
C PHE A 176 6.65 -6.29 14.23
N PHE A 177 6.31 -5.23 13.48
CA PHE A 177 4.95 -5.00 13.00
C PHE A 177 4.43 -6.23 12.23
N SER A 178 5.25 -6.78 11.34
CA SER A 178 4.93 -8.00 10.60
C SER A 178 4.68 -9.19 11.53
N ALA A 179 5.53 -9.38 12.54
CA ALA A 179 5.40 -10.46 13.51
C ALA A 179 4.04 -10.39 14.23
N LEU A 180 3.62 -9.20 14.65
CA LEU A 180 2.33 -8.99 15.31
C LEU A 180 1.16 -9.28 14.35
N MET A 181 1.23 -8.80 13.11
CA MET A 181 0.19 -9.07 12.10
C MET A 181 0.06 -10.56 11.78
N ILE A 182 1.18 -11.26 11.61
CA ILE A 182 1.21 -12.72 11.34
C ILE A 182 0.73 -13.49 12.57
N ALA A 183 1.14 -13.08 13.77
CA ALA A 183 0.66 -13.70 15.01
C ALA A 183 -0.85 -13.52 15.19
N LEU A 184 -1.40 -12.36 14.82
CA LEU A 184 -2.84 -12.11 14.83
C LEU A 184 -3.63 -13.01 13.88
N ASP A 185 -3.01 -13.61 12.86
CA ASP A 185 -3.63 -14.64 12.02
C ASP A 185 -3.68 -16.03 12.68
N ASP A 186 -2.92 -16.24 13.75
CA ASP A 186 -2.91 -17.47 14.54
C ASP A 186 -4.02 -17.49 15.61
N ALA A 187 -4.96 -18.43 15.47
CA ALA A 187 -6.11 -18.53 16.38
C ALA A 187 -5.70 -18.83 17.84
N GLN A 188 -4.63 -19.61 18.04
CA GLN A 188 -4.12 -19.92 19.36
C GLN A 188 -3.53 -18.66 20.02
N PHE A 189 -2.72 -17.90 19.29
CA PHE A 189 -2.22 -16.62 19.78
C PHE A 189 -3.35 -15.65 20.15
N ARG A 190 -4.38 -15.51 19.29
CA ARG A 190 -5.53 -14.65 19.56
C ARG A 190 -6.25 -14.99 20.85
N ALA A 191 -6.42 -16.28 21.15
CA ALA A 191 -7.02 -16.71 22.40
C ALA A 191 -6.13 -16.35 23.60
N VAL A 192 -4.82 -16.60 23.49
CA VAL A 192 -3.85 -16.37 24.57
C VAL A 192 -3.75 -14.89 24.93
N TYR A 193 -3.56 -13.97 23.98
CA TYR A 193 -3.33 -12.56 24.33
C TYR A 193 -4.60 -11.90 24.93
N LYS A 194 -5.80 -12.34 24.51
CA LYS A 194 -7.08 -11.82 25.06
C LYS A 194 -7.34 -12.31 26.47
N SER A 195 -6.95 -13.55 26.81
CA SER A 195 -7.22 -14.15 28.12
C SER A 195 -6.17 -13.84 29.20
N GLN A 196 -5.07 -13.16 28.87
CA GLN A 196 -4.02 -12.79 29.81
C GLN A 196 -4.55 -11.79 30.85
N VAL A 197 -4.48 -12.15 32.14
CA VAL A 197 -4.82 -11.27 33.27
C VAL A 197 -3.58 -10.52 33.70
N ILE A 198 -3.72 -9.23 34.03
CA ILE A 198 -2.64 -8.41 34.61
C ILE A 198 -2.36 -8.94 36.03
N PRO A 199 -1.17 -9.46 36.32
CA PRO A 199 -0.82 -9.95 37.65
C PRO A 199 -0.51 -8.80 38.62
N GLU A 200 -0.60 -9.08 39.90
CA GLU A 200 -0.41 -8.08 40.97
C GLU A 200 1.07 -7.72 41.24
N ASP A 201 2.03 -8.52 40.75
CA ASP A 201 3.46 -8.32 40.97
C ASP A 201 4.18 -7.80 39.71
N THR A 202 4.58 -6.54 39.76
CA THR A 202 5.27 -5.81 38.67
C THR A 202 6.69 -6.29 38.37
N ARG A 203 7.23 -7.28 39.11
CA ARG A 203 8.61 -7.81 38.92
C ARG A 203 8.69 -9.06 38.03
N LEU A 204 7.56 -9.67 37.69
CA LEU A 204 7.53 -10.80 36.77
C LEU A 204 7.59 -10.28 35.33
N VAL A 205 8.59 -10.70 34.57
CA VAL A 205 8.80 -10.29 33.18
C VAL A 205 7.74 -10.95 32.29
N GLU A 206 6.52 -10.43 32.31
CA GLU A 206 5.34 -10.99 31.62
C GLU A 206 5.32 -10.71 30.12
N ALA A 207 5.96 -9.63 29.68
CA ALA A 207 6.14 -9.32 28.27
C ALA A 207 6.83 -10.48 27.50
N ARG A 208 7.72 -11.22 28.18
CA ARG A 208 8.40 -12.40 27.61
C ARG A 208 7.43 -13.51 27.22
N TYR A 209 6.34 -13.70 27.97
CA TYR A 209 5.38 -14.75 27.62
C TYR A 209 4.66 -14.42 26.30
N LEU A 210 4.17 -13.17 26.14
CA LEU A 210 3.61 -12.75 24.85
C LEU A 210 4.67 -12.79 23.73
N ASN A 211 5.91 -12.39 24.00
CA ASN A 211 6.99 -12.46 23.01
C ASN A 211 7.23 -13.88 22.50
N ASP A 212 7.33 -14.86 23.41
CA ASP A 212 7.49 -16.26 23.01
C ASP A 212 6.28 -16.76 22.21
N GLN A 213 5.06 -16.38 22.60
CA GLN A 213 3.85 -16.75 21.86
C GLN A 213 3.79 -16.11 20.46
N ILE A 214 4.26 -14.86 20.30
CA ILE A 214 4.38 -14.20 18.99
C ILE A 214 5.34 -14.99 18.10
N VAL A 215 6.55 -15.30 18.59
CA VAL A 215 7.55 -16.03 17.81
C VAL A 215 7.04 -17.42 17.40
N GLU A 216 6.39 -18.14 18.31
CA GLU A 216 5.80 -19.44 18.01
C GLU A 216 4.63 -19.35 17.02
N ALA A 217 3.79 -18.31 17.12
CA ALA A 217 2.71 -18.06 16.17
C ALA A 217 3.25 -17.77 14.78
N VAL A 218 4.25 -16.88 14.68
CA VAL A 218 4.92 -16.56 13.41
C VAL A 218 5.49 -17.81 12.76
N LYS A 219 6.21 -18.66 13.52
CA LYS A 219 6.71 -19.94 12.99
C LYS A 219 5.57 -20.82 12.49
N ARG A 220 4.51 -21.03 13.28
CA ARG A 220 3.36 -21.86 12.87
C ARG A 220 2.72 -21.38 11.57
N GLN A 221 2.58 -20.07 11.40
CA GLN A 221 1.97 -19.49 10.21
C GLN A 221 2.92 -19.53 9.01
N LEU A 222 4.20 -19.23 9.21
CA LEU A 222 5.15 -19.17 8.13
C LEU A 222 5.59 -20.58 7.64
N ASP A 223 5.52 -21.61 8.48
CA ASP A 223 5.83 -23.00 8.09
C ASP A 223 4.76 -23.65 7.19
N LYS A 224 3.54 -23.07 7.09
CA LYS A 224 2.42 -23.67 6.32
C LYS A 224 2.69 -23.81 4.82
N ARG A 225 3.50 -22.93 4.22
CA ARG A 225 3.79 -22.88 2.77
C ARG A 225 5.30 -22.68 2.53
N ALA A 226 6.11 -23.62 3.01
CA ALA A 226 7.56 -23.62 2.78
C ALA A 226 7.94 -24.67 1.72
N ASN A 227 8.57 -24.24 0.62
CA ASN A 227 9.20 -25.17 -0.33
C ASN A 227 10.47 -25.80 0.28
N SER A 228 10.95 -26.91 -0.28
CA SER A 228 12.13 -27.62 0.22
C SER A 228 13.44 -26.83 0.18
N GLU A 229 13.57 -25.89 -0.75
CA GLU A 229 14.76 -25.04 -0.92
C GLU A 229 14.76 -23.83 0.04
N SER A 230 13.59 -23.39 0.52
CA SER A 230 13.40 -22.33 1.53
C SER A 230 13.52 -22.85 2.98
N LYS A 231 13.58 -24.17 3.18
CA LYS A 231 13.76 -24.81 4.51
C LYS A 231 15.09 -24.45 5.20
N LEU A 232 15.96 -23.70 4.54
CA LEU A 232 17.21 -23.18 5.11
C LEU A 232 16.97 -22.03 6.11
N ILE A 233 15.77 -21.48 6.19
CA ILE A 233 15.44 -20.43 7.17
C ILE A 233 14.75 -21.02 8.40
N ASP A 234 15.36 -20.77 9.56
CA ASP A 234 14.68 -20.91 10.83
C ASP A 234 13.92 -19.61 11.16
N TRP A 235 12.60 -19.65 11.05
CA TRP A 235 11.74 -18.51 11.38
C TRP A 235 11.83 -18.09 12.86
N ARG A 236 12.08 -19.00 13.80
CA ARG A 236 12.26 -18.60 15.22
C ARG A 236 13.48 -17.72 15.36
N ASP A 237 14.59 -18.08 14.73
CA ASP A 237 15.83 -17.31 14.81
C ASP A 237 15.67 -15.92 14.19
N ARG A 238 14.96 -15.81 13.06
CA ARG A 238 14.71 -14.51 12.39
C ARG A 238 13.88 -13.56 13.24
N PHE A 239 12.94 -14.10 14.01
CA PHE A 239 12.07 -13.32 14.88
C PHE A 239 12.51 -13.36 16.36
N ALA A 240 13.69 -13.91 16.68
CA ALA A 240 14.16 -14.06 18.05
C ALA A 240 14.36 -12.72 18.78
N PHE A 241 14.62 -11.64 18.05
CA PHE A 241 14.73 -10.29 18.62
C PHE A 241 13.43 -9.85 19.33
N VAL A 242 12.28 -10.39 18.95
CA VAL A 242 11.00 -10.13 19.64
C VAL A 242 11.09 -10.52 21.11
N LYS A 243 11.87 -11.57 21.44
CA LYS A 243 12.07 -12.02 22.83
C LYS A 243 12.81 -11.02 23.71
N THR A 244 13.52 -10.07 23.11
CA THR A 244 14.23 -9.00 23.81
C THR A 244 13.47 -7.68 23.84
N VAL A 245 12.29 -7.61 23.21
CA VAL A 245 11.43 -6.41 23.24
C VAL A 245 10.82 -6.27 24.64
N ASP A 246 11.10 -5.13 25.27
CA ASP A 246 10.66 -4.83 26.63
C ASP A 246 9.54 -3.79 26.63
N ILE A 247 8.29 -4.26 26.52
CA ILE A 247 7.09 -3.42 26.55
C ILE A 247 6.22 -3.90 27.73
N PRO A 248 5.79 -3.02 28.66
CA PRO A 248 4.86 -3.38 29.73
C PRO A 248 3.62 -4.10 29.20
N LEU A 249 3.14 -5.12 29.92
CA LEU A 249 2.09 -6.03 29.42
C LEU A 249 0.80 -5.28 29.02
N ASP A 250 0.39 -4.29 29.80
CA ASP A 250 -0.78 -3.45 29.55
C ASP A 250 -0.62 -2.64 28.26
N GLU A 251 0.52 -1.97 28.08
CA GLU A 251 0.87 -1.23 26.87
C GLU A 251 0.95 -2.18 25.66
N TYR A 252 1.52 -3.37 25.84
CA TYR A 252 1.70 -4.34 24.77
C TYR A 252 0.37 -4.92 24.29
N LYS A 253 -0.54 -5.25 25.22
CA LYS A 253 -1.90 -5.66 24.89
C LYS A 253 -2.65 -4.57 24.14
N GLN A 254 -2.52 -3.31 24.56
CA GLN A 254 -3.11 -2.18 23.84
C GLN A 254 -2.53 -2.03 22.43
N ILE A 255 -1.20 -2.18 22.25
CA ILE A 255 -0.55 -2.19 20.93
C ILE A 255 -1.17 -3.27 20.03
N ILE A 256 -1.27 -4.51 20.54
CA ILE A 256 -1.78 -5.65 19.78
C ILE A 256 -3.25 -5.44 19.43
N ASP A 257 -4.06 -4.96 20.38
CA ASP A 257 -5.49 -4.69 20.18
C ASP A 257 -5.74 -3.54 19.20
N ASP A 258 -4.95 -2.46 19.29
CA ASP A 258 -4.98 -1.35 18.33
C ASP A 258 -4.68 -1.82 16.90
N ILE A 259 -3.64 -2.66 16.74
CA ILE A 259 -3.28 -3.25 15.44
C ILE A 259 -4.41 -4.17 14.95
N ASP A 260 -4.96 -5.01 15.84
CA ASP A 260 -6.05 -5.93 15.49
C ASP A 260 -7.26 -5.15 14.95
N GLN A 261 -7.72 -4.13 15.67
CA GLN A 261 -8.93 -3.38 15.34
C GLN A 261 -8.74 -2.41 14.16
N ARG A 262 -7.58 -1.76 14.04
CA ARG A 262 -7.38 -0.67 13.06
C ARG A 262 -6.71 -1.11 11.76
N VAL A 263 -6.03 -2.26 11.74
CA VAL A 263 -5.31 -2.74 10.55
C VAL A 263 -5.68 -4.17 10.19
N HIS A 264 -5.55 -5.12 11.11
CA HIS A 264 -5.70 -6.55 10.81
C HIS A 264 -7.14 -6.98 10.50
N GLN A 265 -8.13 -6.73 11.37
CA GLN A 265 -9.53 -7.06 11.07
C GLN A 265 -10.05 -6.31 9.83
N PRO A 266 -9.77 -5.01 9.67
CA PRO A 266 -10.13 -4.27 8.45
C PRO A 266 -9.52 -4.88 7.18
N SER A 267 -8.27 -5.33 7.20
CA SER A 267 -7.62 -5.90 6.02
C SER A 267 -8.22 -7.24 5.57
N LYS A 268 -8.94 -7.95 6.45
CA LYS A 268 -9.70 -9.16 6.07
C LYS A 268 -10.97 -8.87 5.27
N SER A 269 -11.44 -7.62 5.24
CA SER A 269 -12.59 -7.23 4.42
C SER A 269 -12.15 -6.97 2.97
N ALA A 270 -12.89 -7.50 2.00
CA ALA A 270 -12.61 -7.32 0.57
C ALA A 270 -12.52 -5.84 0.15
N VAL A 271 -13.31 -4.95 0.77
CA VAL A 271 -13.33 -3.50 0.49
C VAL A 271 -12.10 -2.78 1.07
N LYS A 272 -11.42 -3.37 2.06
CA LYS A 272 -10.37 -2.74 2.87
C LYS A 272 -9.03 -3.46 2.81
N ARG A 273 -8.86 -4.39 1.86
CA ARG A 273 -7.63 -5.16 1.64
C ARG A 273 -6.40 -4.27 1.42
N ASP A 274 -6.56 -3.12 0.75
CA ASP A 274 -5.48 -2.16 0.47
C ASP A 274 -4.91 -1.48 1.74
N ILE A 275 -5.63 -1.49 2.88
CA ILE A 275 -5.12 -0.93 4.16
C ILE A 275 -3.80 -1.57 4.55
N LEU A 276 -3.66 -2.88 4.30
CA LEU A 276 -2.48 -3.64 4.65
C LEU A 276 -1.25 -3.21 3.85
N GLY A 277 -1.41 -3.07 2.53
CA GLY A 277 -0.36 -2.57 1.65
C GLY A 277 0.06 -1.15 2.03
N ARG A 278 -0.90 -0.27 2.30
CA ARG A 278 -0.62 1.11 2.74
C ARG A 278 0.10 1.14 4.10
N ALA A 279 -0.34 0.33 5.06
CA ALA A 279 0.29 0.25 6.37
C ALA A 279 1.73 -0.26 6.29
N TYR A 280 1.94 -1.31 5.49
CA TYR A 280 3.26 -1.90 5.28
C TYR A 280 4.22 -0.94 4.58
N LYS A 281 3.76 -0.21 3.54
CA LYS A 281 4.54 0.86 2.87
C LYS A 281 4.99 1.95 3.85
N ILE A 282 4.12 2.36 4.77
CA ILE A 282 4.45 3.39 5.76
C ILE A 282 5.51 2.89 6.76
N PHE A 283 5.46 1.61 7.16
CA PHE A 283 6.48 1.02 8.03
C PHE A 283 7.81 0.79 7.28
N LEU A 284 7.79 0.27 6.05
CA LEU A 284 8.97 0.04 5.21
C LEU A 284 9.71 1.33 4.83
N SER A 285 8.97 2.38 4.45
CA SER A 285 9.57 3.68 4.06
C SER A 285 10.34 4.34 5.21
N ARG A 286 10.05 3.93 6.46
CA ARG A 286 10.80 4.35 7.65
C ARG A 286 12.00 3.45 7.93
N ALA A 287 11.90 2.14 7.69
CA ALA A 287 13.03 1.22 7.81
C ALA A 287 14.13 1.47 6.76
N GLY A 288 13.77 2.03 5.60
CA GLY A 288 14.70 2.38 4.52
C GLY A 288 15.62 3.57 4.78
N LYS A 289 15.44 4.32 5.88
CA LYS A 289 16.28 5.48 6.25
C LYS A 289 17.55 5.11 7.00
N MET A 290 18.00 3.86 6.88
CA MET A 290 19.23 3.42 7.52
C MET A 290 20.47 3.87 6.74
N ASP A 291 21.26 4.75 7.36
CA ASP A 291 22.58 5.17 6.89
C ASP A 291 23.62 4.02 6.82
N ASN A 292 23.30 2.80 7.26
CA ASN A 292 24.28 1.71 7.46
C ASN A 292 24.12 0.45 6.57
N LYS A 293 23.13 0.38 5.68
CA LYS A 293 23.08 -0.69 4.67
C LYS A 293 22.90 -0.08 3.29
N ASN A 294 23.73 -0.49 2.34
CA ASN A 294 23.68 -0.15 0.90
C ASN A 294 22.41 -0.71 0.21
N ILE A 295 21.22 -0.48 0.79
CA ILE A 295 19.94 -0.96 0.27
C ILE A 295 19.34 0.16 -0.58
N ILE A 296 19.23 -0.09 -1.89
CA ILE A 296 18.56 0.81 -2.81
C ILE A 296 17.08 0.41 -2.87
N LEU A 297 16.20 1.18 -2.24
CA LEU A 297 14.76 0.98 -2.39
C LEU A 297 14.27 1.65 -3.68
N THR A 298 13.63 0.89 -4.55
CA THR A 298 13.01 1.46 -5.75
C THR A 298 11.83 2.35 -5.35
N PRO A 299 11.77 3.63 -5.77
CA PRO A 299 10.59 4.46 -5.54
C PRO A 299 9.31 3.80 -6.07
N ASP A 300 8.20 3.95 -5.34
CA ASP A 300 6.96 3.23 -5.62
C ASP A 300 6.42 3.48 -7.03
N HIS A 301 6.48 4.73 -7.51
CA HIS A 301 6.00 5.09 -8.84
C HIS A 301 6.81 4.37 -9.93
N ILE A 302 8.13 4.28 -9.78
CA ILE A 302 9.01 3.56 -10.70
C ILE A 302 8.79 2.05 -10.64
N LYS A 303 8.58 1.51 -9.43
CA LYS A 303 8.30 0.09 -9.24
C LYS A 303 7.08 -0.34 -10.06
N THR A 304 5.95 0.34 -9.88
CA THR A 304 4.71 0.05 -10.65
C THR A 304 4.90 0.30 -12.14
N PHE A 305 5.62 1.35 -12.52
CA PHE A 305 5.93 1.61 -13.92
C PHE A 305 6.74 0.49 -14.58
N MET A 306 7.76 -0.06 -13.91
CA MET A 306 8.54 -1.18 -14.44
C MET A 306 7.73 -2.47 -14.55
N VAL A 307 6.85 -2.77 -13.59
CA VAL A 307 5.95 -3.93 -13.70
C VAL A 307 4.97 -3.74 -14.87
N ASN A 308 4.45 -2.52 -15.06
CA ASN A 308 3.61 -2.19 -16.22
C ASN A 308 4.36 -2.31 -17.56
N LEU A 309 5.64 -1.94 -17.60
CA LEU A 309 6.51 -2.12 -18.77
C LEU A 309 6.71 -3.60 -19.13
N ALA A 310 6.68 -4.51 -18.14
CA ALA A 310 6.77 -5.94 -18.36
C ALA A 310 5.54 -6.50 -19.12
N ARG A 311 4.40 -5.81 -19.02
CA ARG A 311 3.09 -6.18 -19.61
C ARG A 311 2.71 -7.60 -19.21
N LEU A 312 2.36 -7.75 -17.94
CA LEU A 312 1.95 -9.03 -17.38
C LEU A 312 0.62 -9.47 -18.01
N GLU A 313 0.59 -10.70 -18.48
CA GLU A 313 -0.58 -11.44 -18.91
C GLU A 313 -0.93 -12.51 -17.88
N ARG A 314 -2.13 -13.08 -18.00
CA ARG A 314 -2.68 -13.99 -16.99
C ARG A 314 -1.73 -15.12 -16.61
N ASP A 315 -1.06 -15.74 -17.60
CA ASP A 315 -0.20 -16.93 -17.46
C ASP A 315 1.28 -16.63 -17.27
N ASP A 316 1.66 -15.36 -17.08
CA ASP A 316 3.06 -15.01 -16.89
C ASP A 316 3.59 -15.46 -15.53
N VAL A 317 4.83 -15.96 -15.54
CA VAL A 317 5.59 -16.29 -14.33
C VAL A 317 6.65 -15.21 -14.13
N VAL A 318 6.60 -14.54 -12.97
CA VAL A 318 7.40 -13.37 -12.65
C VAL A 318 8.56 -13.74 -11.73
N LEU A 319 9.76 -13.34 -12.16
CA LEU A 319 11.02 -13.54 -11.47
C LEU A 319 11.57 -12.21 -10.95
N ASP A 320 12.11 -12.23 -9.74
CA ASP A 320 12.95 -11.17 -9.18
C ASP A 320 14.20 -11.79 -8.55
N THR A 321 15.36 -11.58 -9.18
CA THR A 321 16.63 -12.16 -8.74
C THR A 321 17.27 -11.42 -7.55
N CYS A 322 16.72 -10.28 -7.13
CA CYS A 322 17.26 -9.45 -6.06
C CYS A 322 16.10 -8.69 -5.39
N MET A 323 15.17 -9.45 -4.82
CA MET A 323 13.83 -8.95 -4.51
C MET A 323 13.78 -7.94 -3.37
N GLY A 324 14.81 -7.86 -2.52
CA GLY A 324 14.79 -7.03 -1.33
C GLY A 324 13.61 -7.39 -0.43
N SER A 325 12.76 -6.39 -0.14
CA SER A 325 11.52 -6.57 0.63
C SER A 325 10.33 -7.10 -0.20
N GLY A 326 10.56 -7.53 -1.44
CA GLY A 326 9.55 -8.16 -2.31
C GLY A 326 8.67 -7.18 -3.08
N GLY A 327 9.10 -5.92 -3.27
CA GLY A 327 8.28 -4.86 -3.86
C GLY A 327 7.76 -5.16 -5.27
N PHE A 328 8.64 -5.57 -6.19
CA PHE A 328 8.24 -5.86 -7.57
C PHE A 328 7.32 -7.08 -7.66
N LEU A 329 7.66 -8.16 -6.94
CA LEU A 329 6.84 -9.37 -6.91
C LEU A 329 5.46 -9.11 -6.31
N MET A 330 5.37 -8.23 -5.31
CA MET A 330 4.10 -7.85 -4.68
C MET A 330 3.18 -7.13 -5.67
N ASP A 331 3.71 -6.11 -6.36
CA ASP A 331 2.96 -5.37 -7.40
C ASP A 331 2.56 -6.30 -8.56
N ALA A 332 3.47 -7.19 -8.99
CA ALA A 332 3.16 -8.22 -9.97
C ALA A 332 2.05 -9.19 -9.51
N MET A 333 2.07 -9.62 -8.25
CA MET A 333 1.05 -10.48 -7.67
C MET A 333 -0.32 -9.78 -7.67
N GLU A 334 -0.39 -8.52 -7.25
CA GLU A 334 -1.63 -7.72 -7.30
C GLU A 334 -2.21 -7.66 -8.72
N GLN A 335 -1.38 -7.34 -9.72
CA GLN A 335 -1.83 -7.28 -11.12
C GLN A 335 -2.28 -8.65 -11.66
N LEU A 336 -1.60 -9.74 -11.30
CA LEU A 336 -2.00 -11.10 -11.72
C LEU A 336 -3.30 -11.54 -11.05
N VAL A 337 -3.47 -11.23 -9.76
CA VAL A 337 -4.70 -11.51 -8.99
C VAL A 337 -5.88 -10.73 -9.56
N ASP A 338 -5.69 -9.47 -9.93
CA ASP A 338 -6.73 -8.67 -10.59
C ASP A 338 -7.14 -9.29 -11.94
N LYS A 339 -6.17 -9.82 -12.70
CA LYS A 339 -6.40 -10.58 -13.95
C LYS A 339 -7.02 -11.96 -13.74
N ALA A 340 -7.10 -12.45 -12.50
CA ALA A 340 -7.85 -13.66 -12.18
C ALA A 340 -9.36 -13.39 -12.08
N HIS A 341 -9.80 -12.12 -12.02
CA HIS A 341 -11.21 -11.73 -11.98
C HIS A 341 -12.02 -12.46 -10.89
N GLY A 342 -11.40 -12.72 -9.73
CA GLY A 342 -12.02 -13.39 -8.59
C GLY A 342 -12.03 -14.92 -8.65
N ASP A 343 -11.38 -15.55 -9.64
CA ASP A 343 -11.19 -17.00 -9.71
C ASP A 343 -10.24 -17.48 -8.61
N GLU A 344 -10.78 -18.05 -7.53
CA GLU A 344 -10.02 -18.49 -6.36
C GLU A 344 -8.96 -19.55 -6.68
N GLN A 345 -9.27 -20.50 -7.58
CA GLN A 345 -8.31 -21.53 -8.00
C GLN A 345 -7.15 -20.90 -8.75
N ARG A 346 -7.44 -19.89 -9.58
CA ARG A 346 -6.40 -19.17 -10.28
C ARG A 346 -5.55 -18.32 -9.34
N ILE A 347 -6.16 -17.65 -8.38
CA ILE A 347 -5.44 -16.89 -7.35
C ILE A 347 -4.50 -17.80 -6.57
N GLU A 348 -4.96 -18.98 -6.17
CA GLU A 348 -4.12 -19.98 -5.51
C GLU A 348 -2.98 -20.46 -6.42
N HIS A 349 -3.25 -20.68 -7.71
CA HIS A 349 -2.20 -21.03 -8.66
C HIS A 349 -1.14 -19.92 -8.82
N ILE A 350 -1.54 -18.65 -8.86
CA ILE A 350 -0.63 -17.50 -8.93
C ILE A 350 0.31 -17.52 -7.70
N HIS A 351 -0.28 -17.66 -6.52
CA HIS A 351 0.40 -17.71 -5.22
C HIS A 351 1.40 -18.87 -5.10
N GLU A 352 1.10 -20.01 -5.71
CA GLU A 352 1.93 -21.21 -5.64
C GLU A 352 3.02 -21.28 -6.71
N ASN A 353 2.76 -20.76 -7.91
CA ASN A 353 3.57 -21.10 -9.09
C ASN A 353 4.09 -19.89 -9.90
N GLN A 354 3.45 -18.72 -9.82
CA GLN A 354 3.73 -17.61 -10.76
C GLN A 354 4.70 -16.56 -10.22
N LEU A 355 5.21 -16.72 -8.99
CA LEU A 355 6.10 -15.76 -8.34
C LEU A 355 7.37 -16.45 -7.87
N ILE A 356 8.53 -15.96 -8.33
CA ILE A 356 9.85 -16.49 -7.99
C ILE A 356 10.72 -15.35 -7.51
N GLY A 357 11.34 -15.48 -6.34
CA GLY A 357 12.14 -14.42 -5.75
C GLY A 357 13.40 -14.91 -5.08
N PHE A 358 14.45 -14.10 -5.12
CA PHE A 358 15.73 -14.38 -4.47
C PHE A 358 16.16 -13.22 -3.59
N GLU A 359 16.62 -13.51 -2.38
CA GLU A 359 17.24 -12.53 -1.50
C GLU A 359 18.31 -13.20 -0.62
N LEU A 360 19.45 -12.50 -0.43
CA LEU A 360 20.62 -12.99 0.30
C LEU A 360 20.70 -12.40 1.72
N ASP A 361 20.17 -11.20 1.95
CA ASP A 361 20.03 -10.62 3.28
C ASP A 361 18.80 -11.19 3.98
N ALA A 362 19.03 -11.81 5.13
CA ALA A 362 17.98 -12.57 5.78
C ALA A 362 16.86 -11.71 6.39
N ILE A 363 17.15 -10.46 6.72
CA ILE A 363 16.15 -9.52 7.23
C ILE A 363 15.25 -9.10 6.07
N LEU A 364 15.84 -8.75 4.92
CA LEU A 364 15.07 -8.43 3.70
C LEU A 364 14.23 -9.61 3.24
N PHE A 365 14.80 -10.82 3.24
CA PHE A 365 14.05 -12.03 2.90
C PHE A 365 12.85 -12.26 3.85
N ALA A 366 13.05 -12.08 5.16
CA ALA A 366 11.99 -12.23 6.14
C ALA A 366 10.89 -11.16 5.97
N LEU A 367 11.28 -9.92 5.63
CA LEU A 367 10.34 -8.86 5.27
C LEU A 367 9.57 -9.18 3.99
N ALA A 368 10.21 -9.72 2.96
CA ALA A 368 9.54 -10.12 1.72
C ALA A 368 8.52 -11.23 1.96
N CYS A 369 8.90 -12.27 2.71
CA CYS A 369 7.98 -13.36 3.07
C CYS A 369 6.81 -12.88 3.92
N SER A 370 7.08 -11.98 4.88
CA SER A 370 6.02 -11.37 5.69
C SER A 370 5.07 -10.55 4.83
N ASN A 371 5.59 -9.73 3.92
CA ASN A 371 4.79 -8.93 2.99
C ASN A 371 3.89 -9.82 2.13
N MET A 372 4.47 -10.87 1.52
CA MET A 372 3.72 -11.83 0.71
C MET A 372 2.63 -12.54 1.50
N PHE A 373 2.94 -13.00 2.72
CA PHE A 373 1.97 -13.65 3.61
C PHE A 373 0.77 -12.75 3.87
N LEU A 374 1.04 -11.48 4.21
CA LEU A 374 0.02 -10.49 4.52
C LEU A 374 -0.92 -10.25 3.33
N HIS A 375 -0.41 -10.26 2.10
CA HIS A 375 -1.18 -9.96 0.90
C HIS A 375 -1.92 -11.14 0.23
N GLY A 376 -1.95 -12.32 0.84
CA GLY A 376 -2.65 -13.50 0.31
C GLY A 376 -1.77 -14.72 0.11
N ASP A 377 -0.48 -14.60 0.42
CA ASP A 377 0.55 -15.64 0.39
C ASP A 377 1.07 -15.98 -1.02
N GLY A 378 2.13 -15.32 -1.47
CA GLY A 378 2.87 -15.61 -2.72
C GLY A 378 4.28 -16.16 -2.51
N ARG A 379 4.58 -16.74 -1.34
CA ARG A 379 5.98 -17.02 -0.94
C ARG A 379 6.52 -18.39 -1.37
N SER A 380 5.72 -19.16 -2.11
CA SER A 380 5.99 -20.56 -2.43
C SER A 380 7.29 -20.80 -3.18
N ASN A 381 7.79 -19.83 -3.97
CA ASN A 381 9.09 -19.92 -4.64
C ASN A 381 10.04 -18.75 -4.28
N LEU A 382 9.99 -18.29 -3.03
CA LEU A 382 11.01 -17.36 -2.51
C LEU A 382 12.19 -18.11 -1.92
N LEU A 383 13.39 -17.83 -2.42
CA LEU A 383 14.61 -18.57 -2.13
C LEU A 383 15.62 -17.68 -1.39
N TYR A 384 16.03 -18.10 -0.20
CA TYR A 384 17.03 -17.41 0.60
C TYR A 384 18.43 -17.87 0.22
N ARG A 385 18.97 -17.28 -0.84
CA ARG A 385 20.28 -17.61 -1.43
C ARG A 385 20.68 -16.58 -2.48
N ASP A 386 21.92 -16.67 -2.92
CA ASP A 386 22.41 -15.95 -4.11
C ASP A 386 21.68 -16.48 -5.36
N SER A 387 21.26 -15.55 -6.21
CA SER A 387 20.58 -15.81 -7.48
C SER A 387 21.52 -15.88 -8.67
N LEU A 388 22.76 -15.41 -8.52
CA LEU A 388 23.73 -15.41 -9.60
C LEU A 388 24.17 -16.84 -9.91
N VAL A 389 23.87 -17.29 -11.13
CA VAL A 389 24.33 -18.57 -11.67
C VAL A 389 25.44 -18.37 -12.70
N THR A 390 25.58 -17.15 -13.21
CA THR A 390 26.64 -16.75 -14.12
C THR A 390 27.65 -15.87 -13.39
N HIS A 391 28.89 -16.33 -13.28
CA HIS A 391 29.93 -15.62 -12.52
C HIS A 391 30.94 -14.93 -13.44
N GLY A 392 31.19 -13.65 -13.17
CA GLY A 392 32.12 -12.82 -13.93
C GLY A 392 31.71 -12.59 -15.39
N LYS A 393 32.62 -12.01 -16.17
CA LYS A 393 32.35 -11.57 -17.56
C LYS A 393 32.38 -12.71 -18.59
N SER A 394 32.70 -13.94 -18.18
CA SER A 394 32.61 -15.13 -19.03
C SER A 394 31.19 -15.71 -19.09
N PHE A 395 30.35 -15.36 -18.11
CA PHE A 395 28.98 -15.82 -17.99
C PHE A 395 28.80 -17.35 -18.01
N ALA A 396 29.83 -18.09 -17.64
CA ALA A 396 29.72 -19.54 -17.51
C ALA A 396 28.85 -19.87 -16.29
N VAL A 397 27.94 -20.84 -16.47
CA VAL A 397 27.19 -21.40 -15.35
C VAL A 397 28.10 -22.34 -14.57
N ALA A 398 28.28 -22.09 -13.28
CA ALA A 398 29.08 -22.97 -12.43
C ALA A 398 28.35 -24.31 -12.23
N LYS A 399 29.09 -25.42 -12.17
CA LYS A 399 28.51 -26.75 -11.96
C LYS A 399 27.71 -26.86 -10.65
N SER A 400 28.09 -26.09 -9.63
CA SER A 400 27.36 -25.98 -8.36
C SER A 400 25.96 -25.40 -8.52
N ASP A 401 25.76 -24.62 -9.58
CA ASP A 401 24.59 -23.75 -9.78
C ASP A 401 23.62 -24.34 -10.83
N GLU A 402 24.02 -25.41 -11.53
CA GLU A 402 23.19 -26.11 -12.54
C GLU A 402 21.85 -26.56 -11.97
N LYS A 403 21.83 -27.14 -10.76
CA LYS A 403 20.60 -27.58 -10.12
C LYS A 403 19.65 -26.42 -9.84
N LEU A 404 20.18 -25.29 -9.38
CA LEU A 404 19.37 -24.08 -9.13
C LEU A 404 18.82 -23.54 -10.45
N ARG A 405 19.68 -23.39 -11.46
CA ARG A 405 19.29 -22.97 -12.81
C ARG A 405 18.16 -23.83 -13.35
N ASP A 406 18.31 -25.15 -13.29
CA ASP A 406 17.34 -26.09 -13.85
C ASP A 406 16.03 -26.08 -13.07
N TYR A 407 16.07 -25.92 -11.74
CA TYR A 407 14.89 -25.71 -10.92
C TYR A 407 14.12 -24.45 -11.34
N VAL A 408 14.78 -23.29 -11.42
CA VAL A 408 14.12 -22.04 -11.81
C VAL A 408 13.56 -22.13 -13.23
N LYS A 409 14.31 -22.71 -14.17
CA LYS A 409 13.84 -22.90 -15.55
C LYS A 409 12.64 -23.85 -15.62
N SER A 410 12.54 -24.83 -14.72
CA SER A 410 11.35 -25.72 -14.65
C SER A 410 10.08 -24.98 -14.26
N LEU A 411 10.19 -23.83 -13.57
CA LEU A 411 9.07 -22.93 -13.24
C LEU A 411 8.71 -22.00 -14.41
N ARG A 412 9.50 -22.00 -15.50
CA ARG A 412 9.23 -21.30 -16.76
C ARG A 412 8.96 -19.78 -16.61
N PRO A 413 9.89 -19.02 -16.00
CA PRO A 413 9.73 -17.57 -15.86
C PRO A 413 9.65 -16.89 -17.22
N THR A 414 8.60 -16.10 -17.44
CA THR A 414 8.39 -15.33 -18.69
C THR A 414 8.69 -13.85 -18.51
N LYS A 415 8.72 -13.35 -17.27
CA LYS A 415 8.99 -11.95 -16.93
C LYS A 415 10.02 -11.87 -15.81
N CYS A 416 10.95 -10.95 -15.91
CA CYS A 416 11.89 -10.63 -14.84
C CYS A 416 11.91 -9.11 -14.64
N VAL A 417 11.67 -8.64 -13.43
CA VAL A 417 11.67 -7.21 -13.10
C VAL A 417 12.57 -6.97 -11.89
N ILE A 418 13.69 -6.26 -12.09
CA ILE A 418 14.75 -6.20 -11.07
C ILE A 418 15.41 -4.82 -10.95
N ASN A 419 15.85 -4.51 -9.74
CA ASN A 419 16.75 -3.38 -9.44
C ASN A 419 17.98 -3.93 -8.67
N PRO A 420 19.01 -4.40 -9.39
CA PRO A 420 20.18 -5.01 -8.76
C PRO A 420 21.04 -3.98 -8.01
N PRO A 421 21.90 -4.42 -7.08
CA PRO A 421 22.94 -3.56 -6.51
C PRO A 421 23.86 -3.02 -7.62
N TYR A 422 24.37 -1.80 -7.45
CA TYR A 422 25.14 -1.09 -8.48
C TYR A 422 26.67 -1.25 -8.34
N GLU A 423 27.14 -1.80 -7.22
CA GLU A 423 28.56 -2.00 -6.95
C GLU A 423 29.15 -3.18 -7.74
N ASN A 424 30.47 -3.20 -7.91
CA ASN A 424 31.25 -4.36 -8.40
C ASN A 424 30.81 -4.96 -9.76
N ASP A 425 30.34 -4.12 -10.69
CA ASP A 425 29.77 -4.56 -11.98
C ASP A 425 28.56 -5.53 -11.82
N SER A 426 27.93 -5.59 -10.62
CA SER A 426 26.80 -6.49 -10.35
C SER A 426 25.66 -6.39 -11.37
N PRO A 427 25.24 -5.20 -11.86
CA PRO A 427 24.13 -5.10 -12.81
C PRO A 427 24.29 -5.97 -14.06
N ILE A 428 25.53 -6.13 -14.55
CA ILE A 428 25.79 -6.93 -15.76
C ILE A 428 25.66 -8.44 -15.51
N ASN A 429 26.06 -8.90 -14.32
CA ASN A 429 25.95 -10.31 -13.93
C ASN A 429 24.48 -10.67 -13.65
N PHE A 430 23.74 -9.78 -12.97
CA PHE A 430 22.30 -9.94 -12.75
C PHE A 430 21.52 -9.96 -14.08
N THR A 431 21.87 -9.08 -15.03
CA THR A 431 21.26 -9.07 -16.37
C THR A 431 21.41 -10.44 -17.04
N MET A 432 22.62 -10.99 -17.04
CA MET A 432 22.89 -12.27 -17.69
C MET A 432 22.22 -13.45 -16.97
N SER A 433 22.29 -13.51 -15.63
CA SER A 433 21.63 -14.57 -14.86
C SER A 433 20.10 -14.52 -15.06
N ALA A 434 19.50 -13.33 -15.07
CA ALA A 434 18.08 -13.17 -15.37
C ALA A 434 17.73 -13.70 -16.78
N ILE A 435 18.53 -13.37 -17.79
CA ILE A 435 18.35 -13.91 -19.16
C ILE A 435 18.53 -15.43 -19.19
N GLU A 436 19.46 -16.01 -18.42
CA GLU A 436 19.65 -17.46 -18.35
C GLU A 436 18.40 -18.17 -17.79
N TYR A 437 17.76 -17.58 -16.79
CA TYR A 437 16.54 -18.12 -16.18
C TYR A 437 15.31 -18.03 -17.08
N LEU A 438 15.13 -16.92 -17.82
CA LEU A 438 13.93 -16.67 -18.62
C LEU A 438 13.68 -17.74 -19.69
N GLU A 439 12.40 -18.01 -19.98
CA GLU A 439 11.99 -18.73 -21.19
C GLU A 439 12.34 -17.93 -22.45
N GLU A 440 12.46 -18.61 -23.59
CA GLU A 440 12.60 -17.96 -24.89
C GLU A 440 11.44 -16.98 -25.14
N GLY A 441 11.73 -15.75 -25.58
CA GLY A 441 10.74 -14.68 -25.71
C GLY A 441 10.36 -13.99 -24.38
N GLY A 442 10.88 -14.46 -23.25
CA GLY A 442 10.71 -13.83 -21.94
C GLY A 442 11.34 -12.44 -21.88
N ARG A 443 10.79 -11.56 -21.02
CA ARG A 443 11.19 -10.15 -20.93
C ARG A 443 11.87 -9.84 -19.61
N LEU A 444 12.97 -9.10 -19.68
CA LEU A 444 13.69 -8.54 -18.54
C LEU A 444 13.52 -7.01 -18.55
N ILE A 445 12.98 -6.46 -17.46
CA ILE A 445 12.93 -5.03 -17.17
C ILE A 445 13.89 -4.76 -16.01
N ILE A 446 14.94 -3.98 -16.23
CA ILE A 446 16.03 -3.81 -15.27
C ILE A 446 16.47 -2.36 -15.14
N ILE A 447 16.68 -1.88 -13.91
CA ILE A 447 17.38 -0.61 -13.67
C ILE A 447 18.88 -0.85 -13.61
N MET A 448 19.66 -0.06 -14.33
CA MET A 448 21.12 -0.07 -14.23
C MET A 448 21.69 1.34 -14.32
N PRO A 449 22.92 1.59 -13.82
CA PRO A 449 23.66 2.79 -14.16
C PRO A 449 23.72 2.98 -15.68
N ASN A 450 23.48 4.21 -16.15
CA ASN A 450 23.33 4.54 -17.58
C ASN A 450 24.52 4.08 -18.45
N ASN A 451 25.72 4.00 -17.86
CA ASN A 451 26.95 3.64 -18.52
C ASN A 451 27.25 2.13 -18.52
N THR A 452 26.37 1.30 -17.96
CA THR A 452 26.65 -0.13 -17.72
C THR A 452 27.01 -0.88 -19.01
N LEU A 453 26.29 -0.62 -20.11
CA LEU A 453 26.53 -1.22 -21.43
C LEU A 453 27.60 -0.47 -22.26
N THR A 454 27.93 0.77 -21.91
CA THR A 454 28.90 1.61 -22.65
C THR A 454 30.30 1.62 -22.02
N LYS A 455 30.42 1.21 -20.75
CA LYS A 455 31.69 1.14 -20.03
C LYS A 455 32.66 0.20 -20.76
N THR A 456 33.86 0.68 -21.07
CA THR A 456 34.89 -0.08 -21.82
C THR A 456 35.20 -1.44 -21.19
N SER A 457 35.25 -1.51 -19.85
CA SER A 457 35.48 -2.77 -19.14
C SER A 457 34.36 -3.82 -19.32
N ASN A 458 33.20 -3.40 -19.81
CA ASN A 458 31.99 -4.22 -19.96
C ASN A 458 31.67 -4.54 -21.41
N GLN A 459 32.41 -4.02 -22.39
CA GLN A 459 32.10 -4.17 -23.82
C GLN A 459 31.90 -5.64 -24.24
N LYS A 460 32.77 -6.55 -23.82
CA LYS A 460 32.64 -8.00 -24.11
C LYS A 460 31.38 -8.60 -23.49
N ALA A 461 31.06 -8.21 -22.25
CA ALA A 461 29.89 -8.69 -21.53
C ALA A 461 28.60 -8.13 -22.15
N ALA A 462 28.58 -6.86 -22.55
CA ALA A 462 27.46 -6.24 -23.25
C ALA A 462 27.16 -6.96 -24.58
N LEU A 463 28.20 -7.27 -25.38
CA LEU A 463 28.05 -8.06 -26.60
C LEU A 463 27.55 -9.50 -26.32
N ALA A 464 27.98 -10.12 -25.23
CA ALA A 464 27.52 -11.46 -24.85
C ALA A 464 26.05 -11.48 -24.39
N ILE A 465 25.57 -10.42 -23.74
CA ILE A 465 24.16 -10.19 -23.41
C ILE A 465 23.36 -9.98 -24.70
N LEU A 466 23.81 -9.10 -25.59
CA LEU A 466 23.17 -8.83 -26.87
C LEU A 466 23.21 -10.05 -27.80
N GLY A 467 24.11 -11.01 -27.60
CA GLY A 467 24.08 -12.30 -28.30
C GLY A 467 22.99 -13.27 -27.83
N ARG A 468 22.30 -12.97 -26.72
CA ARG A 468 21.25 -13.83 -26.10
C ARG A 468 19.93 -13.12 -25.88
N ALA A 469 19.90 -11.81 -26.08
CA ALA A 469 18.72 -11.00 -25.89
C ALA A 469 18.73 -9.79 -26.83
N ARG A 470 17.55 -9.39 -27.26
CA ARG A 470 17.32 -8.15 -27.99
C ARG A 470 17.07 -7.05 -26.97
N LEU A 471 17.84 -5.96 -27.02
CA LEU A 471 17.47 -4.71 -26.36
C LEU A 471 16.25 -4.11 -27.07
N ASP A 472 15.15 -3.90 -26.36
CA ASP A 472 13.90 -3.36 -26.89
C ASP A 472 13.81 -1.85 -26.66
N PHE A 473 14.19 -1.40 -25.45
CA PHE A 473 14.14 0.01 -25.09
C PHE A 473 15.12 0.40 -23.99
N VAL A 474 15.41 1.71 -23.92
CA VAL A 474 16.15 2.36 -22.83
C VAL A 474 15.43 3.65 -22.44
N ILE A 475 15.07 3.79 -21.17
CA ILE A 475 14.42 4.99 -20.61
C ILE A 475 15.39 5.63 -19.62
N ASP A 476 15.82 6.85 -19.90
CA ASP A 476 16.66 7.62 -18.98
C ASP A 476 15.85 8.18 -17.84
N MET A 477 16.22 7.79 -16.63
CA MET A 477 15.51 8.21 -15.42
C MET A 477 16.11 9.49 -14.85
N PRO A 478 15.36 10.32 -14.11
CA PRO A 478 15.89 11.56 -13.51
C PRO A 478 17.13 11.29 -12.65
N GLN A 479 18.11 12.20 -12.67
CA GLN A 479 19.35 12.04 -11.88
C GLN A 479 19.08 11.93 -10.37
N GLN A 480 18.08 12.67 -9.91
CA GLN A 480 17.61 12.76 -8.53
C GLN A 480 16.71 11.59 -8.12
N LEU A 481 16.49 10.57 -8.97
CA LEU A 481 15.54 9.50 -8.68
C LEU A 481 15.81 8.78 -7.34
N PHE A 482 17.08 8.53 -7.04
CA PHE A 482 17.54 7.89 -5.79
C PHE A 482 18.12 8.90 -4.77
N PHE A 483 17.75 10.18 -4.90
CA PHE A 483 18.25 11.28 -4.07
C PHE A 483 18.13 11.00 -2.56
N GLU A 484 17.00 10.45 -2.12
CA GLU A 484 16.74 10.16 -0.69
C GLU A 484 17.70 9.14 -0.08
N GLN A 485 18.40 8.37 -0.92
CA GLN A 485 19.39 7.35 -0.51
C GLN A 485 20.83 7.86 -0.64
N LYS A 486 21.02 9.18 -0.84
CA LYS A 486 22.33 9.83 -1.03
C LYS A 486 23.12 9.26 -2.21
N ARG A 487 22.43 8.72 -3.23
CA ARG A 487 23.05 8.19 -4.45
C ARG A 487 22.75 9.10 -5.64
N GLY A 488 23.80 9.69 -6.21
CA GLY A 488 23.72 10.54 -7.41
C GLY A 488 23.99 9.80 -8.73
N VAL A 489 23.92 8.46 -8.74
CA VAL A 489 24.19 7.67 -9.94
C VAL A 489 23.03 7.83 -10.92
N LYS A 490 23.31 8.37 -12.10
CA LYS A 490 22.36 8.43 -13.21
C LYS A 490 22.03 7.02 -13.69
N THR A 491 20.75 6.67 -13.70
CA THR A 491 20.26 5.33 -14.03
C THR A 491 19.30 5.37 -15.22
N SER A 492 19.14 4.22 -15.85
CA SER A 492 18.16 4.02 -16.92
C SER A 492 17.43 2.69 -16.69
N VAL A 493 16.16 2.62 -17.12
CA VAL A 493 15.43 1.35 -17.24
C VAL A 493 15.72 0.76 -18.61
N PHE A 494 16.16 -0.50 -18.65
CA PHE A 494 16.42 -1.26 -19.86
C PHE A 494 15.37 -2.36 -20.00
N GLY A 495 14.83 -2.52 -21.21
CA GLY A 495 13.98 -3.64 -21.57
C GLY A 495 14.71 -4.59 -22.51
N PHE A 496 14.81 -5.86 -22.14
CA PHE A 496 15.36 -6.92 -22.98
C PHE A 496 14.31 -8.01 -23.23
N THR A 497 14.33 -8.60 -24.42
CA THR A 497 13.63 -9.84 -24.73
C THR A 497 14.65 -10.93 -25.00
N LYS A 498 14.56 -12.07 -24.29
CA LYS A 498 15.41 -13.24 -24.56
C LYS A 498 15.14 -13.77 -25.96
N THR A 499 16.21 -13.99 -26.72
CA THR A 499 16.13 -14.54 -28.08
C THR A 499 17.37 -15.37 -28.39
N ALA A 500 17.18 -16.53 -28.99
CA ALA A 500 18.25 -17.42 -29.43
C ALA A 500 19.18 -16.77 -30.48
N ASN A 501 18.68 -15.80 -31.25
CA ASN A 501 19.44 -15.10 -32.28
C ASN A 501 20.09 -13.79 -31.77
N GLY A 502 19.83 -13.40 -30.52
CA GLY A 502 20.31 -12.14 -29.98
C GLY A 502 19.68 -10.90 -30.63
N HIS A 503 20.34 -9.76 -30.46
CA HIS A 503 19.97 -8.48 -31.05
C HIS A 503 20.44 -8.41 -32.51
N GLU A 504 19.50 -8.21 -33.43
CA GLU A 504 19.80 -8.00 -34.84
C GLU A 504 20.49 -6.64 -35.04
N ARG A 505 21.48 -6.59 -35.94
CA ARG A 505 22.34 -5.41 -36.13
C ARG A 505 21.55 -4.14 -36.47
N ASP A 506 20.53 -4.28 -37.31
CA ASP A 506 19.74 -3.16 -37.83
C ASP A 506 18.43 -2.94 -37.05
N ALA A 507 18.19 -3.73 -35.99
CA ALA A 507 17.00 -3.58 -35.17
C ALA A 507 16.99 -2.22 -34.47
N LEU A 508 15.83 -1.56 -34.55
CA LEU A 508 15.62 -0.26 -33.91
C LEU A 508 15.23 -0.45 -32.44
N VAL A 509 16.02 0.15 -31.56
CA VAL A 509 15.73 0.29 -30.12
C VAL A 509 14.95 1.59 -29.89
N THR A 510 13.98 1.56 -28.98
CA THR A 510 13.26 2.78 -28.54
C THR A 510 14.00 3.42 -27.37
N PHE A 511 14.43 4.66 -27.54
CA PHE A 511 15.04 5.46 -26.49
C PHE A 511 14.04 6.50 -26.00
N MET A 512 14.08 6.79 -24.70
CA MET A 512 13.26 7.82 -24.09
C MET A 512 14.08 8.61 -23.10
N ASP A 513 13.98 9.93 -23.19
CA ASP A 513 14.59 10.85 -22.23
C ASP A 513 13.55 11.32 -21.21
N MET A 514 13.55 10.71 -20.01
CA MET A 514 12.68 11.05 -18.89
C MET A 514 13.48 11.73 -17.78
N GLU A 515 14.13 12.87 -18.08
CA GLU A 515 14.73 13.74 -17.03
C GLU A 515 13.70 14.27 -16.03
N ASP A 516 12.44 14.44 -16.45
CA ASP A 516 11.32 14.90 -15.63
C ASP A 516 10.25 13.81 -15.55
N ASP A 517 10.16 13.15 -14.39
CA ASP A 517 9.15 12.13 -14.06
C ASP A 517 7.93 12.73 -13.35
N GLY A 518 7.74 14.06 -13.41
CA GLY A 518 6.66 14.74 -12.72
C GLY A 518 6.86 14.84 -11.21
N HIS A 519 7.99 14.39 -10.67
CA HIS A 519 8.30 14.45 -9.24
C HIS A 519 9.37 15.49 -8.90
N GLU A 520 9.05 16.29 -7.89
CA GLU A 520 9.92 17.36 -7.40
C GLU A 520 10.30 17.12 -5.95
N VAL A 521 11.51 17.58 -5.57
CA VAL A 521 11.96 17.54 -4.18
C VAL A 521 11.24 18.66 -3.42
N GLN A 522 10.37 18.29 -2.49
CA GLN A 522 9.70 19.22 -1.59
C GLN A 522 10.42 19.29 -0.25
N VAL A 523 10.62 20.51 0.24
CA VAL A 523 11.23 20.79 1.54
C VAL A 523 10.52 19.98 2.65
N ALA A 524 11.31 19.27 3.46
CA ALA A 524 10.88 18.34 4.52
C ALA A 524 10.09 17.08 4.10
N HIS A 525 9.70 16.95 2.82
CA HIS A 525 8.76 15.92 2.37
C HIS A 525 9.30 14.94 1.32
N GLY A 526 10.54 15.14 0.85
CA GLY A 526 11.18 14.25 -0.12
C GLY A 526 10.67 14.47 -1.55
N ARG A 527 10.85 13.49 -2.43
CA ARG A 527 10.34 13.57 -3.82
C ARG A 527 8.83 13.30 -3.83
N ARG A 528 8.04 14.19 -4.44
CA ARG A 528 6.58 14.05 -4.57
C ARG A 528 6.09 14.33 -5.97
N ASP A 529 5.08 13.58 -6.37
CA ASP A 529 4.34 13.82 -7.61
C ASP A 529 3.69 15.21 -7.56
N THR A 530 3.87 15.96 -8.64
CA THR A 530 3.23 17.25 -8.89
C THR A 530 1.83 17.11 -9.50
N GLY A 531 1.35 15.87 -9.65
CA GLY A 531 0.10 15.50 -10.34
C GLY A 531 0.32 15.17 -11.81
N ARG A 532 1.57 15.17 -12.28
CA ARG A 532 1.93 14.96 -13.69
C ARG A 532 2.32 13.51 -14.00
N TRP A 533 2.71 12.73 -12.99
CA TRP A 533 3.24 11.38 -13.19
C TRP A 533 2.28 10.47 -13.96
N GLY A 534 0.98 10.49 -13.64
CA GLY A 534 0.00 9.63 -14.30
C GLY A 534 -0.01 9.79 -15.82
N ALA A 535 0.07 11.03 -16.32
CA ALA A 535 0.10 11.33 -17.75
C ALA A 535 1.45 10.94 -18.39
N ILE A 536 2.56 11.24 -17.71
CA ILE A 536 3.91 10.91 -18.15
C ILE A 536 4.08 9.39 -18.27
N ALA A 537 3.72 8.64 -17.23
CA ALA A 537 3.80 7.19 -17.21
C ALA A 537 2.92 6.54 -18.29
N ALA A 538 1.68 7.00 -18.45
CA ALA A 538 0.77 6.47 -19.48
C ALA A 538 1.33 6.67 -20.90
N ARG A 539 1.86 7.86 -21.19
CA ARG A 539 2.47 8.16 -22.50
C ARG A 539 3.76 7.34 -22.72
N ALA A 540 4.59 7.23 -21.69
CA ALA A 540 5.80 6.41 -21.74
C ALA A 540 5.46 4.94 -22.06
N LEU A 541 4.46 4.37 -21.36
CA LEU A 541 3.98 3.02 -21.61
C LEU A 541 3.47 2.84 -23.05
N SER A 542 2.71 3.79 -23.60
CA SER A 542 2.21 3.70 -24.98
C SER A 542 3.32 3.78 -26.01
N VAL A 543 4.27 4.71 -25.84
CA VAL A 543 5.39 4.89 -26.76
C VAL A 543 6.29 3.66 -26.78
N ILE A 544 6.60 3.09 -25.62
CA ILE A 544 7.42 1.87 -25.51
C ILE A 544 6.64 0.64 -26.00
N ARG A 545 5.30 0.65 -25.91
CA ARG A 545 4.45 -0.40 -26.48
C ARG A 545 4.48 -0.43 -28.00
N ASP A 546 4.30 0.74 -28.59
CA ASP A 546 4.04 0.85 -30.02
C ASP A 546 5.32 1.19 -30.81
N GLY A 547 6.43 1.46 -30.12
CA GLY A 547 7.71 1.82 -30.73
C GLY A 547 7.60 3.13 -31.51
N LEU A 548 7.07 4.17 -30.85
CA LEU A 548 6.81 5.47 -31.45
C LEU A 548 7.97 6.43 -31.21
N GLU A 549 8.16 7.39 -32.13
CA GLU A 549 8.92 8.60 -31.87
C GLU A 549 7.92 9.70 -31.53
N ASP A 550 8.04 10.29 -30.35
CA ASP A 550 7.07 11.22 -29.79
C ASP A 550 7.81 12.34 -29.05
N ALA A 551 7.54 13.58 -29.45
CA ALA A 551 8.22 14.77 -28.93
C ALA A 551 7.85 15.09 -27.48
N GLU A 552 6.60 14.86 -27.08
CA GLU A 552 6.13 15.09 -25.71
C GLU A 552 6.71 14.05 -24.76
N ALA A 553 6.75 12.80 -25.20
CA ALA A 553 7.40 11.70 -24.49
C ALA A 553 8.93 11.75 -24.60
N ARG A 554 9.48 12.64 -25.43
CA ARG A 554 10.93 12.75 -25.72
C ARG A 554 11.55 11.40 -26.12
N SER A 555 10.87 10.68 -26.99
CA SER A 555 11.29 9.36 -27.46
C SER A 555 11.76 9.36 -28.91
N TRP A 556 12.72 8.50 -29.23
CA TRP A 556 13.24 8.33 -30.60
C TRP A 556 13.69 6.89 -30.83
N ARG A 557 13.90 6.51 -32.10
CA ARG A 557 14.35 5.15 -32.44
C ARG A 557 15.66 5.14 -33.18
N SER A 558 16.53 4.22 -32.77
CA SER A 558 17.87 4.12 -33.33
C SER A 558 18.42 2.70 -33.28
N PRO A 559 19.21 2.27 -34.28
CA PRO A 559 20.04 1.08 -34.11
C PRO A 559 21.11 1.33 -33.06
N ILE A 560 21.60 0.26 -32.44
CA ILE A 560 22.69 0.32 -31.44
C ILE A 560 24.04 -0.14 -31.99
N PHE A 561 24.10 -0.58 -33.24
CA PHE A 561 25.36 -0.91 -33.90
C PHE A 561 25.63 0.11 -35.00
N ALA A 562 26.82 0.70 -34.98
CA ALA A 562 27.29 1.55 -36.05
C ALA A 562 27.67 0.73 -37.30
N ASP A 563 27.92 1.42 -38.42
CA ASP A 563 28.28 0.80 -39.70
C ASP A 563 29.60 0.00 -39.63
N ASP A 564 30.49 0.36 -38.71
CA ASP A 564 31.74 -0.36 -38.41
C ASP A 564 31.55 -1.57 -37.47
N GLY A 565 30.34 -1.78 -36.96
CA GLY A 565 29.98 -2.85 -36.02
C GLY A 565 30.20 -2.47 -34.55
N GLY A 566 30.62 -1.24 -34.28
CA GLY A 566 30.79 -0.71 -32.93
C GLY A 566 29.46 -0.60 -32.19
N LEU A 567 29.42 -1.08 -30.94
CA LEU A 567 28.26 -0.94 -30.07
C LEU A 567 28.14 0.50 -29.56
N VAL A 568 27.05 1.16 -29.92
CA VAL A 568 26.56 2.43 -29.40
C VAL A 568 25.27 2.16 -28.64
N ALA A 569 25.38 1.65 -27.40
CA ALA A 569 24.23 1.21 -26.60
C ALA A 569 23.19 2.31 -26.27
N ARG A 570 23.47 3.55 -26.66
CA ARG A 570 22.64 4.75 -26.50
C ARG A 570 21.96 5.20 -27.80
N GLY A 571 22.08 4.39 -28.84
CA GLY A 571 21.62 4.70 -30.19
C GLY A 571 22.70 5.42 -30.99
N VAL A 572 22.84 5.02 -32.25
CA VAL A 572 23.68 5.70 -33.24
C VAL A 572 23.15 7.11 -33.55
N LYS A 573 21.83 7.26 -33.58
CA LYS A 573 21.14 8.55 -33.67
C LYS A 573 21.04 9.15 -32.27
N ARG A 574 21.50 10.39 -32.14
CA ARG A 574 21.39 11.16 -30.90
C ARG A 574 19.94 11.56 -30.62
N ASN A 575 19.64 11.83 -29.36
CA ASN A 575 18.38 12.42 -28.93
C ASN A 575 18.08 13.68 -29.78
N PRO A 576 16.98 13.69 -30.56
CA PRO A 576 16.65 14.81 -31.43
C PRO A 576 15.95 15.97 -30.69
N TRP A 577 15.59 15.77 -29.41
CA TRP A 577 14.83 16.72 -28.62
C TRP A 577 15.75 17.73 -27.94
N PRO A 578 15.31 18.99 -27.75
CA PRO A 578 16.06 19.96 -26.95
C PRO A 578 16.37 19.40 -25.57
N PRO A 579 17.52 19.72 -24.96
CA PRO A 579 17.81 19.32 -23.58
C PRO A 579 16.63 19.68 -22.67
N ALA A 580 16.24 18.75 -21.80
CA ALA A 580 15.24 19.06 -20.79
C ALA A 580 15.76 20.19 -19.89
N GLU A 581 14.87 21.02 -19.34
CA GLU A 581 15.26 21.91 -18.26
C GLU A 581 15.77 21.04 -17.11
N SER A 582 17.09 21.11 -16.86
CA SER A 582 17.70 20.38 -15.76
C SER A 582 17.17 20.95 -14.47
N HIS A 583 16.66 20.09 -13.59
CA HIS A 583 16.60 20.45 -12.18
C HIS A 583 18.05 20.72 -11.74
N ASP A 584 18.30 21.89 -11.15
CA ASP A 584 19.59 22.18 -10.53
C ASP A 584 19.70 21.27 -9.30
N LEU A 585 20.31 20.10 -9.50
CA LEU A 585 20.44 19.08 -8.48
C LEU A 585 21.26 19.60 -7.31
N ASP A 586 22.32 20.36 -7.56
CA ASP A 586 23.17 20.90 -6.51
C ASP A 586 22.42 21.93 -5.67
N ALA A 587 21.63 22.81 -6.30
CA ALA A 587 20.73 23.71 -5.58
C ALA A 587 19.63 22.96 -4.81
N ALA A 588 19.02 21.92 -5.39
CA ALA A 588 18.00 21.12 -4.73
C ALA A 588 18.58 20.34 -3.52
N ILE A 589 19.78 19.79 -3.65
CA ILE A 589 20.53 19.15 -2.56
C ILE A 589 20.83 20.19 -1.48
N SER A 590 21.37 21.35 -1.85
CA SER A 590 21.71 22.44 -0.92
C SER A 590 20.48 22.90 -0.14
N ASN A 591 19.40 23.23 -0.84
CA ASN A 591 18.14 23.66 -0.22
C ASN A 591 17.55 22.59 0.71
N TRP A 592 17.67 21.31 0.34
CA TRP A 592 17.22 20.21 1.18
C TRP A 592 18.09 20.02 2.42
N GLN A 593 19.42 20.13 2.28
CA GLN A 593 20.36 20.06 3.40
C GLN A 593 20.16 21.22 4.37
N GLU A 594 19.98 22.43 3.85
CA GLU A 594 19.65 23.63 4.63
C GLU A 594 18.35 23.45 5.39
N ALA A 595 17.27 23.07 4.71
CA ALA A 595 15.98 22.88 5.37
C ALA A 595 15.98 21.72 6.38
N ARG A 596 16.79 20.68 6.14
CA ARG A 596 16.99 19.59 7.10
C ARG A 596 17.73 20.10 8.34
N ALA A 597 18.80 20.88 8.15
CA ALA A 597 19.54 21.48 9.26
C ALA A 597 18.66 22.45 10.06
N GLU A 598 17.83 23.25 9.39
CA GLU A 598 16.83 24.12 10.05
C GLU A 598 15.82 23.31 10.86
N ARG A 599 15.32 22.19 10.30
CA ARG A 599 14.42 21.28 11.00
C ARG A 599 15.09 20.65 12.21
N GLU A 600 16.30 20.12 12.07
CA GLU A 600 17.07 19.51 13.17
C GLU A 600 17.31 20.56 14.27
N ALA A 601 17.71 21.78 13.93
CA ALA A 601 17.89 22.88 14.88
C ALA A 601 16.56 23.36 15.51
N ALA A 602 15.45 23.32 14.79
CA ALA A 602 14.12 23.60 15.35
C ALA A 602 13.66 22.49 16.31
N GLN A 603 13.97 21.23 15.98
CA GLN A 603 13.68 20.06 16.79
C GLN A 603 14.52 20.10 18.08
N GLU A 604 15.81 20.41 18.01
CA GLU A 604 16.67 20.63 19.19
C GLU A 604 16.14 21.77 20.08
N ARG A 605 15.78 22.93 19.49
CA ARG A 605 15.19 24.05 20.24
C ARG A 605 13.88 23.68 20.92
N LEU A 606 13.00 22.95 20.23
CA LEU A 606 11.76 22.46 20.81
C LEU A 606 12.04 21.53 22.00
N MET A 607 12.98 20.61 21.85
CA MET A 607 13.36 19.66 22.92
C MET A 607 13.94 20.39 24.13
N GLN A 608 14.76 21.41 23.89
CA GLN A 608 15.30 22.26 24.95
C GLN A 608 14.18 23.00 25.71
N ILE A 609 13.23 23.62 24.99
CA ILE A 609 12.07 24.30 25.59
C ILE A 609 11.19 23.32 26.39
N LEU A 610 10.94 22.13 25.85
CA LEU A 610 10.16 21.09 26.52
C LEU A 610 10.86 20.58 27.79
N SER A 611 12.18 20.40 27.74
CA SER A 611 13.00 20.05 28.89
C SER A 611 12.98 21.15 29.96
N GLU A 612 13.11 22.42 29.58
CA GLU A 612 13.02 23.56 30.49
C GLU A 612 11.63 23.70 31.13
N ALA A 613 10.57 23.32 30.40
CA ALA A 613 9.20 23.28 30.90
C ALA A 613 8.89 22.07 31.80
N GLY A 614 9.87 21.18 32.06
CA GLY A 614 9.69 19.97 32.86
C GLY A 614 8.87 18.87 32.16
N ILE A 615 8.67 18.98 30.85
CA ILE A 615 7.99 17.99 30.01
C ILE A 615 9.07 17.04 29.47
N GLY A 616 9.48 16.07 30.29
CA GLY A 616 10.46 15.05 29.92
C GLY A 616 9.84 13.87 29.16
N GLY A 617 10.65 13.18 28.33
CA GLY A 617 10.27 11.93 27.65
C GLY A 617 10.41 11.91 26.13
N PHE A 618 10.92 12.99 25.53
CA PHE A 618 11.32 13.00 24.13
C PHE A 618 12.84 13.19 24.12
N ASP A 619 13.58 12.14 23.76
CA ASP A 619 14.98 12.25 23.32
C ASP A 619 15.06 11.80 21.86
N ALA A 620 16.00 12.41 21.12
CA ALA A 620 16.06 12.61 19.67
C ALA A 620 15.81 11.41 18.74
#